data_AF-A0A3A4PD08-F1
#
_entry.id   AF-A0A3A4PD08-F1
#
_cell.length_a   1.000
_cell.length_b   1.000
_cell.length_c   1.000
_cell.angle_alpha   90.00
_cell.angle_beta   90.00
_cell.angle_gamma   90.00
#
_symmetry.space_group_name_H-M   'P 1'
#
loop_
_entity.id
_entity.type
_entity.pdbx_description
1 polymer ?
#
loop_
_entity_poly.entity_id
_entity_poly.type
_entity_poly.pdbx_seq_one_letter_code
_entity_poly.pdbx_strand_id
1 'polypeptide(L)' 'MTCLHCRGTMIRGDAPFQVDRKGYHLILDRVPAWVCQQCGEAYFEAQEVEVIHEAIRALDERTRCLAVPA' A
#
# COMPACT_ATOMS: atom_id res chain seq x y z
N MET A 1 14.42 6.92 11.29
CA MET A 1 13.22 6.28 11.86
C MET A 1 13.58 4.89 12.35
N THR A 2 12.92 4.39 13.40
CA THR A 2 13.19 3.05 13.97
C THR A 2 12.03 2.12 13.66
N CYS A 3 12.33 0.90 13.21
CA CYS A 3 11.31 -0.12 12.92
C CYS A 3 10.60 -0.54 14.21
N LEU A 4 9.26 -0.50 14.22
CA LEU A 4 8.45 -0.89 15.38
C LEU A 4 8.43 -2.41 15.58
N HIS A 5 8.72 -3.19 14.52
CA HIS A 5 8.76 -4.65 14.57
C HIS A 5 10.08 -5.18 15.14
N CYS A 6 11.22 -4.80 14.55
CA CYS A 6 12.53 -5.38 14.91
C CYS A 6 13.49 -4.41 15.63
N ARG A 7 13.13 -3.13 15.79
CA ARG A 7 13.99 -2.04 16.31
C ARG A 7 15.19 -1.68 15.42
N GLY A 8 15.24 -2.20 14.20
CA GLY A 8 16.28 -1.85 13.21
C GLY A 8 16.14 -0.44 12.63
N THR A 9 17.21 0.04 11.99
CA THR A 9 17.23 1.33 11.30
C THR A 9 16.41 1.28 10.02
N MET A 10 15.60 2.32 9.79
CA MET A 10 14.83 2.50 8.56
C MET A 10 15.42 3.62 7.70
N ILE A 11 15.37 3.42 6.38
CA ILE A 11 15.81 4.40 5.37
C ILE A 11 14.66 4.74 4.43
N ARG A 12 14.76 5.89 3.76
CA ARG A 12 13.83 6.22 2.67
C ARG A 12 14.11 5.34 1.46
N GLY A 13 13.04 4.85 0.84
CA GLY A 13 13.07 4.06 -0.39
C GLY A 13 11.65 3.93 -0.94
N ASP A 14 11.38 2.80 -1.58
CA ASP A 14 10.06 2.43 -2.05
C ASP A 14 9.75 0.97 -1.69
N ALA A 15 8.45 0.66 -1.59
CA ALA A 15 7.96 -0.68 -1.32
C ALA A 15 6.67 -0.95 -2.11
N PRO A 16 6.39 -2.22 -2.45
CA PRO A 16 5.15 -2.57 -3.12
C PRO A 16 3.96 -2.47 -2.14
N PHE A 17 2.83 -2.03 -2.67
CA PHE A 17 1.54 -2.09 -1.98
C PHE A 17 0.59 -2.97 -2.80
N GLN A 18 0.00 -3.98 -2.15
CA GLN A 18 -0.99 -4.85 -2.77
C GLN A 18 -2.28 -4.87 -1.95
N VAL A 19 -3.42 -4.83 -2.64
CA VAL A 19 -4.72 -5.06 -2.01
C VAL A 19 -5.65 -5.82 -2.95
N ASP A 20 -6.35 -6.79 -2.38
CA ASP A 20 -7.39 -7.57 -3.06
C ASP A 20 -8.76 -7.10 -2.56
N ARG A 21 -9.59 -6.56 -3.45
CA ARG A 21 -10.91 -6.01 -3.08
C ARG A 21 -11.92 -6.19 -4.21
N LYS A 22 -13.18 -6.46 -3.85
CA LYS A 22 -14.35 -6.36 -4.74
C LYS A 22 -14.16 -6.97 -6.15
N GLY A 23 -13.38 -8.06 -6.25
CA GLY A 23 -13.12 -8.76 -7.51
C GLY A 23 -11.97 -8.21 -8.36
N TYR A 24 -11.12 -7.32 -7.83
CA TYR A 24 -9.89 -6.86 -8.49
C TYR A 24 -8.66 -6.96 -7.57
N HIS A 25 -7.50 -7.00 -8.20
CA HIS A 25 -6.19 -6.95 -7.56
C HIS A 25 -5.53 -5.62 -7.94
N LEU A 26 -5.18 -4.81 -6.94
CA LEU A 26 -4.39 -3.60 -7.16
C LEU A 26 -2.98 -3.85 -6.64
N ILE A 27 -1.99 -3.69 -7.51
CA ILE A 27 -0.57 -3.73 -7.18
C ILE A 27 0.04 -2.38 -7.58
N LEU A 28 0.69 -1.73 -6.62
CA LEU A 28 1.50 -0.55 -6.83
C LEU A 28 2.95 -0.93 -6.51
N ASP A 29 3.81 -1.04 -7.53
CA ASP A 29 5.13 -1.67 -7.36
C ASP A 29 6.09 -0.84 -6.50
N ARG A 30 5.99 0.49 -6.57
CA ARG A 30 7.00 1.41 -6.03
C ARG A 30 6.34 2.61 -5.35
N VAL A 31 5.79 2.39 -4.16
CA VAL A 31 5.22 3.46 -3.34
C VAL A 31 6.30 3.98 -2.39
N PRO A 32 6.51 5.32 -2.28
CA PRO A 32 7.46 5.90 -1.34
C PRO A 32 7.21 5.43 0.11
N ALA A 33 8.25 4.97 0.78
CA ALA A 33 8.14 4.42 2.13
C ALA A 33 9.43 4.57 2.93
N TRP A 34 9.32 4.39 4.24
CA TRP A 34 10.44 3.97 5.08
C TRP A 34 10.58 2.46 5.01
N VAL A 35 11.76 1.96 4.62
CA VAL A 35 12.04 0.53 4.55
C VAL A 35 13.08 0.17 5.60
N CYS A 36 12.77 -0.81 6.44
CA CYS A 36 13.72 -1.34 7.41
C CYS A 36 14.83 -2.12 6.70
N GLN A 37 16.08 -1.74 6.93
CA GLN A 37 17.25 -2.40 6.34
C GLN A 37 17.49 -3.83 6.88
N GLN A 38 16.82 -4.21 7.97
CA GLN A 38 17.02 -5.50 8.63
C GLN A 38 15.93 -6.52 8.30
N CYS A 39 14.65 -6.14 8.44
CA CYS A 39 13.53 -7.07 8.25
C CYS A 39 12.67 -6.78 7.01
N GLY A 40 12.94 -5.69 6.28
CA GLY A 40 12.20 -5.33 5.06
C GLY A 40 10.83 -4.67 5.30
N GLU A 41 10.44 -4.45 6.55
CA GLU A 41 9.17 -3.78 6.89
C GLU A 41 9.07 -2.39 6.25
N ALA A 42 7.92 -2.08 5.66
CA ALA A 42 7.66 -0.83 4.95
C ALA A 42 6.60 0.02 5.67
N TYR A 43 6.92 1.29 5.97
CA TYR A 43 5.96 2.27 6.51
C TYR A 43 5.72 3.38 5.51
N PHE A 44 4.48 3.50 5.06
CA PHE A 44 3.99 4.57 4.20
C PHE A 44 3.61 5.79 5.06
N GLU A 45 3.87 7.01 4.57
CA GLU A 45 3.46 8.20 5.32
C GLU A 45 1.98 8.50 5.05
N ALA A 46 1.43 9.42 5.85
CA ALA A 46 0.04 9.84 5.74
C ALA A 46 -0.31 10.31 4.31
N GLN A 47 0.63 10.96 3.62
CA GLN A 47 0.42 11.41 2.25
C GLN A 47 0.23 10.24 1.28
N GLU A 48 1.12 9.24 1.29
CA GLU A 48 0.96 8.08 0.41
C GLU A 48 -0.30 7.28 0.74
N VAL A 49 -0.61 7.13 2.03
CA VAL A 49 -1.82 6.43 2.48
C VAL A 49 -3.10 7.13 1.99
N GLU A 50 -3.16 8.46 2.03
CA GLU A 50 -4.33 9.20 1.56
C GLU A 50 -4.54 9.00 0.05
N VAL A 51 -3.48 9.12 -0.75
CA VAL A 51 -3.55 8.91 -2.21
C VAL A 51 -3.94 7.46 -2.55
N ILE A 52 -3.39 6.47 -1.83
CA ILE A 52 -3.76 5.06 -1.99
C ILE A 52 -5.26 4.87 -1.68
N HIS A 53 -5.76 5.48 -0.60
CA HIS A 53 -7.17 5.40 -0.26
C HIS A 53 -8.09 6.04 -1.31
N GLU A 54 -7.73 7.21 -1.83
CA GLU A 54 -8.46 7.86 -2.92
C GLU A 54 -8.50 6.98 -4.17
N ALA A 55 -7.37 6.40 -4.57
CA ALA A 55 -7.28 5.50 -5.72
C ALA A 55 -8.17 4.25 -5.54
N ILE A 56 -8.13 3.62 -4.36
CA ILE A 56 -8.99 2.48 -4.03
C ILE A 56 -10.47 2.87 -4.10
N ARG A 57 -10.87 4.03 -3.54
CA ARG A 57 -12.26 4.50 -3.60
C ARG A 57 -12.73 4.70 -5.03
N ALA A 58 -11.90 5.30 -5.88
CA ALA A 58 -12.21 5.52 -7.28
C ALA A 58 -12.36 4.20 -8.04
N LEU A 59 -11.46 3.23 -7.81
CA LEU A 59 -11.55 1.89 -8.40
C LEU A 59 -12.80 1.15 -7.91
N ASP A 60 -13.07 1.16 -6.61
CA ASP A 60 -14.25 0.55 -6.00
C ASP A 60 -15.55 1.06 -6.66
N GLU A 61 -15.68 2.37 -6.88
CA GLU A 61 -16.88 2.95 -7.52
C GLU A 61 -16.98 2.57 -9.00
N ARG A 62 -15.86 2.61 -9.73
CA ARG A 62 -15.83 2.34 -11.18
C ARG A 62 -16.02 0.86 -11.52
N THR A 63 -15.53 -0.04 -10.66
CA THR A 63 -15.58 -1.48 -10.88
C THR A 63 -16.84 -2.12 -10.31
N ARG A 64 -17.66 -1.39 -9.54
CA ARG A 64 -18.92 -1.89 -8.96
C ARG A 64 -19.85 -2.53 -10.00
N CYS A 65 -19.92 -1.99 -11.21
CA CYS A 65 -20.76 -2.54 -12.29
C CYS A 65 -20.18 -3.79 -12.96
N LEU A 66 -18.90 -4.09 -12.74
CA LEU A 66 -18.20 -5.27 -13.24
C LEU A 66 -18.30 -6.46 -12.27
N ALA A 67 -18.73 -6.19 -11.03
CA ALA A 67 -18.91 -7.24 -10.03
C ALA A 67 -20.09 -8.14 -10.43
N VAL A 68 -19.79 -9.41 -10.69
CA VAL A 68 -20.82 -10.44 -10.85
C VAL A 68 -21.35 -10.78 -9.45
N PRO A 69 -22.67 -10.70 -9.21
CA PRO A 69 -23.24 -11.16 -7.94
C PRO A 69 -22.94 -12.65 -7.77
N ALA A 70 -22.46 -13.01 -6.58
CA ALA A 70 -22.17 -14.39 -6.20
C ALA A 70 -23.45 -15.24 -6.07
#